data_AF-A6X2E6-F1
#
_entry.id   AF-A6X2E6-F1
#
_cell.length_a   1.000
_cell.length_b   1.000
_cell.length_c   1.000
_cell.angle_alpha   90.00
_cell.angle_beta   90.00
_cell.angle_gamma   90.00
#
_symmetry.space_group_name_H-M   'P 1'
#
loop_
_entity.id
_entity.type
_entity.pdbx_description
1 polymer ?
#
loop_
_entity_poly.entity_id
_entity_poly.type
_entity_poly.pdbx_seq_one_letter_code
_entity_poly.pdbx_strand_id
1 'polypeptide(L)'
;MSLELSDVIHTRAEAFEALKLLAVRHGRSLNLGRVEGVADRSREQQNIALCDALIDLLVTMFGVSGAELRSPLRCRREVARVRQIGMYVAHTAFGLAMREVAAGFARDRTTVMHACHLVEDMRDDTEFDAIVSTFERIAQSAFTAWRLAA
;
A
#
# COMPACT_ATOMS: atom_id res chain seq x y z
N MET A 1 48.41 -23.36 -4.69
CA MET A 1 47.90 -23.85 -5.99
C MET A 1 46.77 -22.91 -6.37
N SER A 2 47.09 -21.97 -7.26
CA SER A 2 46.16 -20.96 -7.75
C SER A 2 45.17 -21.61 -8.71
N LEU A 3 43.90 -21.29 -8.55
CA LEU A 3 42.97 -21.22 -9.67
C LEU A 3 42.30 -19.86 -9.54
N GLU A 4 42.69 -19.00 -10.47
CA GLU A 4 42.08 -17.71 -10.78
C GLU A 4 40.56 -17.86 -10.73
N LEU A 5 39.88 -17.00 -9.96
CA LEU A 5 38.46 -16.70 -10.18
C LEU A 5 38.34 -15.77 -11.40
N SER A 6 39.03 -16.11 -12.49
CA SER A 6 38.87 -15.50 -13.79
C SER A 6 37.71 -16.17 -14.49
N ASP A 7 36.52 -15.94 -13.98
CA ASP A 7 35.32 -15.85 -14.78
C ASP A 7 34.39 -14.94 -14.02
N VAL A 8 34.22 -13.76 -14.60
CA VAL A 8 33.41 -12.67 -14.08
C VAL A 8 32.05 -13.26 -13.74
N ILE A 9 31.59 -13.03 -12.52
CA ILE A 9 30.22 -13.36 -12.15
C ILE A 9 29.31 -12.51 -13.04
N HIS A 10 28.76 -13.11 -14.09
CA HIS A 10 27.97 -12.42 -15.10
C HIS A 10 26.50 -12.44 -14.73
N THR A 11 26.09 -13.36 -13.86
CA THR A 11 24.70 -13.54 -13.47
C THR A 11 24.53 -13.66 -11.96
N ARG A 12 23.34 -13.25 -11.49
CA ARG A 12 22.93 -13.38 -10.09
C ARG A 12 22.98 -14.83 -9.59
N ALA A 13 22.81 -15.81 -10.48
CA ALA A 13 22.85 -17.24 -10.16
C ALA A 13 24.29 -17.72 -9.91
N GLU A 14 25.25 -17.32 -10.75
CA GLU A 14 26.68 -17.62 -10.56
C GLU A 14 27.22 -17.00 -9.26
N ALA A 15 26.80 -15.76 -8.97
CA ALA A 15 27.15 -15.07 -7.72
C ALA A 15 26.73 -15.89 -6.50
N PHE A 16 25.54 -16.47 -6.59
CA PHE A 16 24.91 -17.20 -5.52
C PHE A 16 25.60 -18.53 -5.26
N GLU A 17 25.96 -19.27 -6.31
CA GLU A 17 26.70 -20.53 -6.18
C GLU A 17 28.13 -20.31 -5.68
N ALA A 18 28.81 -19.26 -6.14
CA ALA A 18 30.12 -18.88 -5.63
C ALA A 18 30.07 -18.54 -4.12
N LEU A 19 29.05 -17.79 -3.68
CA LEU A 19 28.86 -17.44 -2.27
C LEU A 19 28.54 -18.65 -1.39
N LYS A 20 27.70 -19.59 -1.88
CA LYS A 20 27.44 -20.85 -1.17
C LYS A 20 28.72 -21.66 -0.99
N LEU A 21 29.52 -21.81 -2.05
CA LEU A 21 30.78 -22.55 -2.01
C LEU A 21 31.77 -21.94 -1.01
N LEU A 22 31.88 -20.61 -0.97
CA LEU A 22 32.71 -19.91 0.01
C LEU A 22 32.22 -20.10 1.44
N ALA A 23 30.91 -20.00 1.69
CA ALA A 23 30.35 -20.21 3.02
C ALA A 23 30.62 -21.63 3.54
N VAL A 24 30.40 -22.65 2.70
CA VAL A 24 30.67 -24.05 3.04
C VAL A 24 32.15 -24.26 3.34
N ARG A 25 33.06 -23.68 2.55
CA ARG A 25 34.51 -23.75 2.77
C ARG A 25 34.94 -23.18 4.13
N HIS A 26 34.21 -22.19 4.64
CA HIS A 26 34.43 -21.59 5.96
C HIS A 26 33.59 -22.23 7.08
N GLY A 27 32.98 -23.40 6.83
CA GLY A 27 32.18 -24.12 7.82
C GLY A 27 30.87 -23.43 8.18
N ARG A 28 30.37 -22.54 7.32
CA ARG A 28 29.11 -21.80 7.51
C ARG A 28 28.06 -22.31 6.51
N SER A 29 26.80 -22.32 6.93
CA SER A 29 25.67 -22.53 6.02
C SER A 29 24.98 -21.18 5.76
N LEU A 30 24.96 -20.74 4.49
CA LEU A 30 24.18 -19.58 4.08
C LEU A 30 22.74 -20.02 3.81
N ASN A 31 21.86 -19.82 4.79
CA ASN A 31 20.41 -19.86 4.58
C ASN A 31 19.94 -18.50 4.03
N LEU A 32 20.12 -18.29 2.73
CA LEU A 32 19.47 -17.20 2.00
C LEU A 32 18.11 -17.69 1.52
N GLY A 33 17.20 -17.94 2.47
CA GLY A 33 15.78 -18.00 2.17
C GLY A 33 15.37 -16.65 1.55
N ARG A 34 14.49 -16.71 0.54
CA ARG A 34 13.93 -15.53 -0.12
C ARG A 34 13.57 -14.48 0.92
N VAL A 35 14.15 -13.28 0.80
CA VAL A 35 13.88 -12.16 1.72
C VAL A 35 12.49 -11.59 1.40
N GLU A 36 11.45 -12.39 1.61
CA GLU A 36 10.06 -11.98 1.38
C GLU A 36 9.71 -10.81 2.30
N GLY A 37 10.24 -10.79 3.53
CA GLY A 37 9.96 -9.74 4.51
C GLY A 37 10.62 -8.37 4.32
N VAL A 38 11.52 -8.16 3.35
CA VAL A 38 12.05 -6.79 3.04
C VAL A 38 11.26 -6.16 1.90
N ALA A 39 10.92 -6.95 0.88
CA ALA A 39 10.03 -6.50 -0.19
C ALA A 39 8.61 -6.23 0.35
N ASP A 40 8.11 -7.10 1.26
CA ASP A 40 6.80 -6.93 1.89
C ASP A 40 6.72 -5.65 2.74
N ARG A 41 7.74 -5.40 3.60
CA ARG A 41 7.85 -4.14 4.36
C ARG A 41 7.96 -2.91 3.46
N SER A 42 8.66 -3.01 2.33
CA SER A 42 8.74 -1.91 1.36
C SER A 42 7.38 -1.62 0.70
N ARG A 43 6.60 -2.67 0.39
CA ARG A 43 5.27 -2.54 -0.20
C ARG A 43 4.25 -1.99 0.79
N GLU A 44 4.28 -2.48 2.03
CA GLU A 44 3.44 -1.95 3.11
C GLU A 44 3.72 -0.46 3.34
N GLN A 45 5.00 -0.07 3.44
CA GLN A 45 5.38 1.33 3.61
C GLN A 45 4.95 2.21 2.43
N GLN A 46 5.04 1.69 1.20
CA GLN A 46 4.51 2.37 0.01
C GLN A 46 2.99 2.53 0.12
N ASN A 47 2.24 1.47 0.40
CA ASN A 47 0.78 1.53 0.54
C ASN A 47 0.33 2.51 1.64
N ILE A 48 1.07 2.58 2.75
CA ILE A 48 0.83 3.58 3.80
C ILE A 48 1.05 4.99 3.25
N ALA A 49 2.15 5.24 2.54
CA ALA A 49 2.42 6.55 1.94
C ALA A 49 1.38 6.95 0.87
N LEU A 50 0.83 5.99 0.12
CA LEU A 50 -0.31 6.23 -0.77
C LEU A 50 -1.56 6.63 0.00
N CYS A 51 -1.89 5.92 1.08
CA CYS A 51 -3.03 6.27 1.93
C CYS A 51 -2.85 7.66 2.56
N ASP A 52 -1.64 8.00 2.99
CA ASP A 52 -1.32 9.33 3.52
C ASP A 52 -1.57 10.43 2.49
N ALA A 53 -1.09 10.25 1.26
CA ALA A 53 -1.31 11.22 0.19
C ALA A 53 -2.79 11.28 -0.23
N LEU A 54 -3.51 10.16 -0.21
CA LEU A 54 -4.95 10.12 -0.45
C LEU A 54 -5.71 10.89 0.65
N ILE A 55 -5.30 10.77 1.91
CA ILE A 55 -5.87 11.54 3.02
C ILE A 55 -5.67 13.04 2.80
N ASP A 56 -4.49 13.48 2.35
CA ASP A 56 -4.24 14.89 2.06
C ASP A 56 -5.11 15.40 0.90
N LEU A 57 -5.37 14.55 -0.10
CA LEU A 57 -6.31 14.86 -1.18
C LEU A 57 -7.76 14.96 -0.66
N LEU A 58 -8.19 14.07 0.24
CA LEU A 58 -9.51 14.14 0.89
C LEU A 58 -9.68 15.43 1.70
N VAL A 59 -8.66 15.83 2.48
CA VAL A 59 -8.66 17.09 3.23
C VAL A 59 -8.86 18.26 2.28
N THR A 60 -8.12 18.27 1.17
CA THR A 60 -8.19 19.33 0.17
C THR A 60 -9.57 19.41 -0.50
N MET A 61 -10.15 18.26 -0.85
CA MET A 61 -11.42 18.19 -1.58
C MET A 61 -12.65 18.42 -0.71
N PHE A 62 -12.63 17.94 0.54
CA PHE A 62 -13.80 17.96 1.43
C PHE A 62 -13.72 18.99 2.56
N GLY A 63 -12.57 19.67 2.73
CA GLY A 63 -12.39 20.71 3.75
C GLY A 63 -12.48 20.21 5.19
N VAL A 64 -12.20 18.92 5.43
CA VAL A 64 -12.27 18.29 6.76
C VAL A 64 -10.91 18.29 7.46
N SER A 65 -10.91 18.07 8.78
CA SER A 65 -9.67 17.94 9.56
C SER A 65 -8.87 16.68 9.19
N GLY A 66 -7.67 16.87 8.66
CA GLY A 66 -6.73 15.77 8.40
C GLY A 66 -6.30 15.04 9.66
N ALA A 67 -6.14 15.76 10.78
CA ALA A 67 -5.84 15.17 12.08
C ALA A 67 -6.97 14.24 12.55
N GLU A 68 -8.23 14.62 12.32
CA GLU A 68 -9.35 13.74 12.62
C GLU A 68 -9.37 12.54 11.67
N LEU A 69 -9.16 12.71 10.36
CA LEU A 69 -9.11 11.59 9.40
C LEU A 69 -8.07 10.52 9.78
N ARG A 70 -6.87 10.95 10.20
CA ARG A 70 -5.77 10.07 10.64
C ARG A 70 -5.96 9.49 12.04
N SER A 71 -6.82 10.11 12.86
CA SER A 71 -7.07 9.66 14.22
C SER A 71 -7.76 8.30 14.25
N PRO A 72 -7.35 7.37 15.13
CA PRO A 72 -8.05 6.11 15.36
C PRO A 72 -9.33 6.30 16.20
N LEU A 73 -9.56 7.50 16.74
CA LEU A 73 -10.72 7.79 17.58
C LEU A 73 -12.00 8.01 16.76
N ARG A 74 -13.15 7.97 17.43
CA ARG A 74 -14.41 8.42 16.83
C ARG A 74 -14.33 9.93 16.58
N CYS A 75 -14.92 10.37 15.47
CA CYS A 75 -14.94 11.77 15.05
C CYS A 75 -16.37 12.17 14.63
N ARG A 76 -16.53 13.42 14.17
CA ARG A 76 -17.79 13.88 13.60
C ARG A 76 -18.22 13.01 12.43
N ARG A 77 -19.55 12.88 12.23
CA ARG A 77 -20.16 12.04 11.20
C ARG A 77 -19.66 12.40 9.80
N GLU A 78 -19.53 13.69 9.51
CA GLU A 78 -19.01 14.20 8.23
C GLU A 78 -17.57 13.74 7.97
N VAL A 79 -16.68 13.84 8.96
CA VAL A 79 -15.29 13.37 8.84
C VAL A 79 -15.23 11.85 8.72
N ALA A 80 -16.09 11.14 9.45
CA ALA A 80 -16.20 9.69 9.33
C ALA A 80 -16.63 9.27 7.92
N ARG A 81 -17.56 10.01 7.29
CA ARG A 81 -17.99 9.79 5.90
C ARG A 81 -16.83 9.95 4.93
N VAL A 82 -16.08 11.04 5.04
CA VAL A 82 -14.93 11.30 4.17
C VAL A 82 -13.86 10.22 4.34
N ARG A 83 -13.63 9.74 5.58
CA ARG A 83 -12.73 8.60 5.82
C ARG A 83 -13.21 7.32 5.12
N GLN A 84 -14.51 7.04 5.18
CA GLN A 84 -15.10 5.86 4.53
C GLN A 84 -14.94 5.92 3.01
N ILE A 85 -15.16 7.09 2.39
CA ILE A 85 -14.89 7.32 0.97
C ILE A 85 -13.41 7.06 0.66
N GLY A 86 -12.49 7.58 1.49
CA GLY A 86 -11.06 7.33 1.35
C GLY A 86 -10.68 5.85 1.37
N MET A 87 -11.23 5.09 2.31
CA MET A 87 -11.01 3.65 2.43
C MET A 87 -11.55 2.89 1.22
N TYR A 88 -12.75 3.24 0.77
CA TYR A 88 -13.39 2.65 -0.40
C TYR A 88 -12.53 2.90 -1.64
N VAL A 89 -12.13 4.15 -1.92
CA VAL A 89 -11.31 4.49 -3.09
C VAL A 89 -9.92 3.84 -3.03
N ALA A 90 -9.28 3.78 -1.86
CA ALA A 90 -8.03 3.06 -1.71
C ALA A 90 -8.16 1.58 -2.09
N HIS A 91 -9.28 0.96 -1.74
CA HIS A 91 -9.56 -0.43 -2.08
C HIS A 91 -9.91 -0.61 -3.57
N THR A 92 -10.82 0.20 -4.10
CA THR A 92 -11.42 -0.01 -5.44
C THR A 92 -10.61 0.59 -6.56
N ALA A 93 -10.09 1.81 -6.40
CA ALA A 93 -9.34 2.51 -7.46
C ALA A 93 -7.85 2.13 -7.48
N PHE A 94 -7.27 1.84 -6.32
CA PHE A 94 -5.84 1.48 -6.20
C PHE A 94 -5.59 -0.01 -5.96
N GLY A 95 -6.64 -0.81 -5.77
CA GLY A 95 -6.52 -2.26 -5.64
C GLY A 95 -5.86 -2.74 -4.34
N LEU A 96 -5.75 -1.88 -3.32
CA LEU A 96 -5.19 -2.28 -2.03
C LEU A 96 -6.11 -3.31 -1.37
N ALA A 97 -5.54 -4.38 -0.82
CA ALA A 97 -6.27 -5.29 0.02
C ALA A 97 -6.79 -4.56 1.27
N MET A 98 -7.96 -4.94 1.79
CA MET A 98 -8.55 -4.28 2.97
C MET A 98 -7.61 -4.22 4.19
N ARG A 99 -6.66 -5.16 4.31
CA ARG A 99 -5.63 -5.13 5.37
C ARG A 99 -4.58 -4.02 5.16
N GLU A 100 -4.25 -3.72 3.91
CA GLU A 100 -3.29 -2.67 3.55
C GLU A 100 -3.95 -1.30 3.72
N VAL A 101 -5.22 -1.16 3.33
CA VAL A 101 -6.02 0.04 3.62
C VAL A 101 -6.17 0.24 5.13
N ALA A 102 -6.43 -0.83 5.88
CA ALA A 102 -6.50 -0.79 7.34
C ALA A 102 -5.21 -0.27 7.98
N ALA A 103 -4.05 -0.74 7.52
CA ALA A 103 -2.75 -0.24 7.96
C ALA A 103 -2.59 1.26 7.63
N GLY A 104 -2.87 1.67 6.39
CA GLY A 104 -2.74 3.07 5.96
C GLY A 104 -3.67 4.06 6.66
N PHE A 105 -4.87 3.64 7.05
CA PHE A 105 -5.84 4.47 7.78
C PHE A 105 -5.81 4.27 9.30
N ALA A 106 -4.89 3.46 9.82
CA ALA A 106 -4.81 3.07 11.24
C ALA A 106 -6.15 2.56 11.80
N ARG A 107 -6.78 1.61 11.10
CA ARG A 107 -8.07 1.00 11.46
C ARG A 107 -8.03 -0.52 11.40
N ASP A 108 -9.04 -1.16 11.97
CA ASP A 108 -9.27 -2.59 11.78
C ASP A 108 -9.76 -2.91 10.37
N ARG A 109 -9.34 -4.07 9.85
CA ARG A 109 -9.79 -4.60 8.55
C ARG A 109 -11.31 -4.63 8.41
N THR A 110 -12.03 -4.98 9.49
CA THR A 110 -13.51 -5.02 9.50
C THR A 110 -14.12 -3.63 9.39
N THR A 111 -13.44 -2.59 9.86
CA THR A 111 -13.86 -1.19 9.67
C THR A 111 -13.78 -0.81 8.19
N VAL A 112 -12.72 -1.21 7.49
CA VAL A 112 -12.58 -0.98 6.05
C VAL A 112 -13.67 -1.72 5.27
N MET A 113 -13.91 -2.99 5.60
CA MET A 113 -14.97 -3.79 4.99
C MET A 113 -16.35 -3.13 5.18
N HIS A 114 -16.65 -2.69 6.41
CA HIS A 114 -17.89 -1.97 6.70
C HIS A 114 -17.99 -0.65 5.93
N ALA A 115 -16.88 0.11 5.84
CA ALA A 115 -16.84 1.34 5.06
C ALA A 115 -17.12 1.09 3.58
N CYS A 116 -16.55 0.03 2.99
CA CYS A 116 -16.77 -0.29 1.59
C CYS A 116 -18.25 -0.61 1.31
N HIS A 117 -18.87 -1.49 2.10
CA HIS A 117 -20.31 -1.79 1.94
C HIS A 117 -21.17 -0.54 2.09
N LEU A 118 -20.90 0.27 3.11
CA LEU A 118 -21.70 1.46 3.37
C LEU A 118 -21.52 2.54 2.28
N VAL A 119 -20.34 2.67 1.67
CA VAL A 119 -20.15 3.55 0.52
C VAL A 119 -20.94 3.00 -0.65
N GLU A 120 -20.82 1.70 -0.95
CA GLU A 120 -21.55 1.03 -2.04
C GLU A 120 -23.07 1.21 -1.91
N ASP A 121 -23.64 0.93 -0.73
CA ASP A 121 -25.07 1.12 -0.45
C ASP A 121 -25.51 2.58 -0.66
N MET A 122 -24.61 3.55 -0.44
CA MET A 122 -24.92 4.97 -0.65
C MET A 122 -24.78 5.41 -2.11
N ARG A 123 -24.11 4.64 -2.97
CA ARG A 123 -23.99 4.96 -4.41
C ARG A 123 -25.31 4.78 -5.16
N ASP A 124 -26.33 4.19 -4.53
CA ASP A 124 -27.71 4.23 -5.03
C ASP A 124 -28.27 5.66 -5.10
N ASP A 125 -27.73 6.59 -4.30
CA ASP A 125 -28.04 8.02 -4.39
C ASP A 125 -27.17 8.70 -5.45
N THR A 126 -27.81 9.30 -6.45
CA THR A 126 -27.12 9.88 -7.61
C THR A 126 -26.21 11.06 -7.27
N GLU A 127 -26.54 11.84 -6.24
CA GLU A 127 -25.71 12.98 -5.82
C GLU A 127 -24.44 12.48 -5.14
N PHE A 128 -24.58 11.51 -4.23
CA PHE A 128 -23.45 10.86 -3.59
C PHE A 128 -22.55 10.12 -4.59
N ASP A 129 -23.13 9.36 -5.52
CA ASP A 129 -22.38 8.66 -6.56
C ASP A 129 -21.58 9.62 -7.44
N ALA A 130 -22.16 10.77 -7.80
CA ALA A 130 -21.45 11.79 -8.57
C ALA A 130 -20.24 12.37 -7.81
N ILE A 131 -20.37 12.56 -6.49
CA ILE A 131 -19.27 13.03 -5.62
C ILE A 131 -18.15 11.99 -5.58
N VAL A 132 -18.48 10.72 -5.28
CA VAL A 132 -17.49 9.64 -5.19
C VAL A 132 -16.82 9.43 -6.54
N SER A 133 -17.58 9.37 -7.63
CA SER A 133 -17.06 9.24 -9.00
C SER A 133 -16.12 10.39 -9.39
N THR A 134 -16.43 11.61 -8.95
CA THR A 134 -15.54 12.76 -9.18
C THR A 134 -14.24 12.61 -8.42
N PHE A 135 -14.31 12.21 -7.15
CA PHE A 135 -13.13 12.00 -6.33
C PHE A 135 -12.27 10.85 -6.87
N GLU A 136 -12.86 9.72 -7.31
CA GLU A 136 -12.16 8.61 -7.96
C GLU A 136 -11.37 9.06 -9.19
N ARG A 137 -11.99 9.87 -10.08
CA ARG A 137 -11.30 10.41 -11.26
C ARG A 137 -10.12 11.31 -10.90
N ILE A 138 -10.28 12.18 -9.91
CA ILE A 138 -9.21 13.07 -9.44
C ILE A 138 -8.07 12.25 -8.83
N ALA A 139 -8.40 11.31 -7.94
CA ALA A 139 -7.43 10.43 -7.30
C ALA A 139 -6.66 9.61 -8.35
N GLN A 140 -7.37 9.02 -9.33
CA GLN A 140 -6.74 8.24 -10.39
C GLN A 140 -5.75 9.07 -11.22
N SER A 141 -6.09 10.34 -11.48
CA SER A 141 -5.23 11.28 -12.22
C SER A 141 -4.02 11.72 -11.39
N ALA A 142 -4.24 12.06 -10.12
CA ALA A 142 -3.20 12.52 -9.21
C ALA A 142 -2.14 11.44 -8.91
N PHE A 143 -2.55 10.17 -8.88
CA PHE A 143 -1.69 9.04 -8.52
C PHE A 143 -1.29 8.14 -9.70
N THR A 144 -1.19 8.69 -10.91
CA THR A 144 -0.90 7.94 -12.14
C THR A 144 0.38 7.07 -12.03
N ALA A 145 1.43 7.57 -11.38
CA ALA A 145 2.68 6.84 -11.19
C ALA A 145 2.54 5.60 -10.27
N TRP A 146 1.64 5.66 -9.30
CA TRP A 146 1.39 4.57 -8.35
C TRP A 146 0.64 3.41 -9.01
N ARG A 147 -0.20 3.71 -10.01
CA ARG A 147 -0.91 2.70 -10.80
C ARG A 147 0.02 1.81 -11.63
N LEU A 148 1.16 2.33 -12.09
CA LEU A 148 2.11 1.56 -12.91
C LEU A 148 3.00 0.62 -12.09
N ALA A 149 3.00 0.78 -10.77
CA ALA A 149 3.83 0.01 -9.84
C ALA A 149 3.06 -1.13 -9.14
N ALA A 150 1.74 -1.18 -9.27
CA ALA A 150 0.84 -2.20 -8.72
C ALA A 150 0.54 -3.30 -9.76
#